data_AF-A0A970Y3U9-F1
#
_entry.id   AF-A0A970Y3U9-F1
#
_cell.length_a   1.000
_cell.length_b   1.000
_cell.length_c   1.000
_cell.angle_alpha   90.00
_cell.angle_beta   90.00
_cell.angle_gamma   90.00
#
_symmetry.space_group_name_H-M   'P 1'
#
loop_
_entity.id
_entity.type
_entity.pdbx_description
1 polymer ?
#
loop_
_entity_poly.entity_id
_entity_poly.type
_entity_poly.pdbx_seq_one_letter_code
_entity_poly.pdbx_strand_id
1 'polypeptide(L)'
;MVYPVHCLRSSCPYVYAFQEEGQLYFGCVEKVFVAELDLAPSQASPRSDVYGALKTFREPLRRCRSKVDRAYGFLYSRRDCANPTFAHDTHEFSPEAIESLVHGGGGRPRLGGLGNGQGSGAGASDV
;
A
#
# COMPACT_ATOMS: atom_id res chain seq x y z
N MET A 1 4.35 -4.43 4.16
CA MET A 1 5.02 -5.65 3.66
C MET A 1 5.94 -6.23 4.74
N VAL A 2 6.21 -7.52 4.68
CA VAL A 2 7.14 -8.27 5.57
C VAL A 2 8.07 -9.18 4.77
N TYR A 3 9.19 -9.57 5.37
CA TYR A 3 10.23 -10.40 4.75
C TYR A 3 10.38 -11.75 5.49
N PRO A 4 9.74 -12.83 5.00
CA PRO A 4 9.65 -14.11 5.72
C PRO A 4 10.99 -14.78 6.04
N VAL A 5 12.01 -14.62 5.19
CA VAL A 5 13.35 -15.19 5.45
C VAL A 5 13.95 -14.65 6.75
N HIS A 6 13.58 -13.43 7.16
CA HIS A 6 14.03 -12.86 8.42
C HIS A 6 13.45 -13.61 9.63
N CYS A 7 12.25 -14.17 9.52
CA CYS A 7 11.66 -14.99 10.59
C CYS A 7 12.54 -16.21 10.89
N LEU A 8 13.07 -16.86 9.86
CA LEU A 8 13.99 -18.01 9.99
C LEU A 8 15.35 -17.58 10.56
N ARG A 9 15.95 -16.53 10.00
CA ARG A 9 17.28 -16.03 10.41
C ARG A 9 17.35 -15.47 11.83
N SER A 10 16.24 -14.91 12.31
CA SER A 10 16.16 -14.33 13.66
C SER A 10 15.60 -15.29 14.70
N SER A 11 15.41 -16.57 14.33
CA SER A 11 14.79 -17.59 15.17
C SER A 11 13.49 -17.08 15.81
N CYS A 12 12.63 -16.50 14.99
CA CYS A 12 11.40 -15.87 15.45
C CYS A 12 10.52 -16.90 16.20
N PRO A 13 10.12 -16.63 17.46
CA PRO A 13 9.40 -17.61 18.28
C PRO A 13 7.99 -17.92 17.78
N TYR A 14 7.47 -17.11 16.84
CA TYR A 14 6.15 -17.27 16.25
C TYR A 14 6.19 -18.04 14.92
N VAL A 15 7.32 -18.63 14.55
CA VAL A 15 7.41 -19.52 13.40
C VAL A 15 6.90 -20.90 13.81
N TYR A 16 5.95 -21.43 13.05
CA TYR A 16 5.62 -22.86 13.08
C TYR A 16 6.10 -23.50 11.78
N ALA A 17 6.35 -24.81 11.82
CA ALA A 17 6.66 -25.61 10.66
C ALA A 17 5.87 -26.92 10.69
N PHE A 18 5.53 -27.43 9.50
CA PHE A 18 4.83 -28.69 9.34
C PHE A 18 5.23 -29.34 8.00
N GLN A 19 5.09 -30.66 7.92
CA GLN A 19 5.37 -31.40 6.70
C GLN A 19 4.06 -31.80 6.03
N GLU A 20 4.00 -31.61 4.71
CA GLU A 20 2.88 -32.03 3.87
C GLU A 20 3.44 -32.59 2.55
N GLU A 21 3.01 -33.79 2.17
CA GLU A 21 3.49 -34.48 0.95
C GLU A 21 5.03 -34.58 0.85
N GLY A 22 5.70 -34.74 1.99
CA GLY A 22 7.16 -34.82 2.07
C GLY A 22 7.88 -33.47 2.04
N GLN A 23 7.17 -32.37 1.75
CA GLN A 23 7.71 -31.02 1.73
C GLN A 23 7.54 -30.35 3.10
N LEU A 24 8.58 -29.64 3.56
CA LEU A 24 8.55 -28.93 4.83
C LEU A 24 8.17 -27.47 4.59
N TYR A 25 7.08 -27.03 5.22
CA TYR A 25 6.58 -25.67 5.14
C TYR A 25 6.76 -24.95 6.47
N PHE A 26 6.78 -23.62 6.44
CA PHE A 26 6.72 -22.79 7.63
C PHE A 26 5.74 -21.63 7.47
N GLY A 27 5.22 -21.14 8.60
CA GLY A 27 4.30 -20.03 8.64
C GLY A 27 4.46 -19.20 9.91
N CYS A 28 3.57 -18.22 10.08
CA CYS A 28 3.54 -17.33 11.24
C CYS A 28 2.30 -17.61 12.09
N VAL A 29 2.48 -18.00 13.36
CA VAL A 29 1.38 -18.25 14.31
C VAL A 29 0.50 -17.01 14.47
N GLU A 30 1.11 -15.82 14.51
CA GLU A 30 0.42 -14.52 14.62
C GLU A 30 -0.34 -14.12 13.36
N LYS A 31 -0.13 -14.84 12.24
CA LYS A 31 -0.70 -14.58 10.92
C LYS A 31 -0.43 -13.16 10.41
N VAL A 32 0.77 -12.64 10.67
CA VAL A 32 1.25 -11.37 10.07
C VAL A 32 1.30 -11.49 8.54
N PHE A 33 1.67 -12.66 8.04
CA PHE A 33 1.40 -13.11 6.67
C PHE A 33 0.63 -14.43 6.74
N VAL A 34 -0.22 -14.70 5.74
CA VAL A 34 -1.10 -15.87 5.73
C VAL A 34 -0.42 -17.09 5.12
N ALA A 35 0.36 -16.88 4.05
CA ALA A 35 0.94 -17.95 3.27
C ALA A 35 1.89 -18.84 4.08
N GLU A 36 1.70 -20.15 3.97
CA GLU A 36 2.67 -21.18 4.33
C GLU A 36 3.70 -21.31 3.21
N LEU A 37 4.98 -21.20 3.53
CA LEU A 37 6.07 -21.13 2.56
C LEU A 37 6.95 -22.37 2.67
N ASP A 38 7.37 -22.90 1.52
CA ASP A 38 8.34 -23.98 1.46
C ASP A 38 9.66 -23.55 2.14
N LEU A 39 10.21 -24.39 3.02
CA LEU A 39 11.48 -24.13 3.69
C LEU A 39 12.70 -24.36 2.78
N ALA A 40 12.60 -25.20 1.76
CA ALA A 40 13.72 -25.62 0.92
C ALA A 40 14.49 -24.45 0.27
N PRO A 41 13.86 -23.40 -0.28
CA PRO A 41 14.59 -22.25 -0.84
C PRO A 41 15.53 -21.57 0.15
N SER A 42 15.15 -21.47 1.43
CA SER A 42 15.98 -20.86 2.48
C SER A 42 17.17 -21.72 2.90
N GLN A 43 17.07 -23.03 2.74
CA GLN A 43 18.14 -23.98 3.04
C GLN A 43 19.13 -24.08 1.87
N ALA A 44 18.61 -23.98 0.63
CA ALA A 44 19.41 -24.05 -0.59
C ALA A 44 20.20 -22.77 -0.88
N SER A 45 19.81 -21.62 -0.31
CA SER A 45 20.45 -20.34 -0.62
C SER A 45 20.59 -19.41 0.60
N PRO A 46 21.77 -18.79 0.81
CA PRO A 46 21.96 -17.78 1.86
C PRO A 46 21.39 -16.40 1.46
N ARG A 47 20.68 -16.30 0.33
CA ARG A 47 20.09 -15.05 -0.17
C ARG A 47 19.02 -14.52 0.78
N SER A 48 19.02 -13.20 0.99
CA SER A 48 18.07 -12.51 1.87
C SER A 48 16.70 -12.26 1.24
N ASP A 49 16.50 -12.70 0.00
CA ASP A 49 15.32 -12.42 -0.81
C ASP A 49 14.68 -13.69 -1.41
N VAL A 50 15.02 -14.88 -0.91
CA VAL A 50 14.53 -16.17 -1.45
C VAL A 50 13.00 -16.28 -1.57
N TYR A 51 12.25 -15.57 -0.74
CA TYR A 51 10.77 -15.50 -0.79
C TYR A 51 10.24 -14.15 -1.28
N GLY A 52 11.12 -13.17 -1.50
CA GLY A 52 10.73 -11.77 -1.69
C GLY A 52 10.03 -11.17 -0.47
N ALA A 53 9.26 -10.09 -0.72
CA ALA A 53 8.43 -9.43 0.28
C ALA A 53 6.98 -9.90 0.14
N LEU A 54 6.31 -10.13 1.28
CA LEU A 54 4.88 -10.46 1.30
C LEU A 54 4.05 -9.28 1.78
N LYS A 55 2.84 -9.16 1.25
CA LYS A 55 1.82 -8.28 1.80
C LYS A 55 1.46 -8.74 3.21
N THR A 56 1.33 -7.78 4.12
CA THR A 56 0.92 -8.03 5.50
C THR A 56 -0.59 -8.23 5.55
N PHE A 57 -1.02 -9.24 6.30
CA PHE A 57 -2.44 -9.50 6.59
C PHE A 57 -2.85 -8.91 7.94
N ARG A 58 -1.95 -8.92 8.91
CA ARG A 58 -2.09 -8.24 10.21
C ARG A 58 -0.95 -7.26 10.44
N GLU A 59 -1.12 -6.40 11.45
CA GLU A 59 -0.09 -5.45 11.87
C GLU A 59 1.20 -6.21 12.24
N PRO A 60 2.35 -5.89 11.62
CA PRO A 60 3.61 -6.50 11.99
C PRO A 60 3.98 -6.20 13.44
N LEU A 61 4.43 -7.23 14.16
CA LEU A 61 4.98 -7.05 15.50
C LEU A 61 6.31 -6.28 15.44
N ARG A 62 6.74 -5.71 16.57
CA ARG A 62 8.01 -4.95 16.68
C ARG A 62 9.25 -5.71 16.19
N ARG A 63 9.24 -7.05 16.28
CA ARG A 63 10.33 -7.93 15.81
C ARG A 63 10.30 -8.18 14.30
N CYS A 64 9.13 -8.04 13.68
CA CYS A 64 8.97 -8.34 12.26
C CYS A 64 9.81 -7.37 11.43
N ARG A 65 10.61 -7.91 10.51
CA ARG A 65 11.23 -7.08 9.46
C ARG A 65 10.13 -6.68 8.49
N SER A 66 9.65 -5.45 8.63
CA SER A 66 8.59 -4.88 7.80
C SER A 66 9.07 -3.62 7.08
N LYS A 67 8.36 -3.29 6.00
CA LYS A 67 8.50 -2.03 5.26
C LYS A 67 7.13 -1.63 4.75
N VAL A 68 6.82 -0.34 4.83
CA VAL A 68 5.68 0.24 4.14
C VAL A 68 6.11 0.49 2.70
N ASP A 69 5.40 -0.12 1.74
CA ASP A 69 5.59 0.24 0.35
C ASP A 69 4.88 1.56 0.09
N ARG A 70 5.56 2.51 -0.57
CA ARG A 70 4.97 3.83 -0.78
C ARG A 70 4.00 3.77 -1.94
N ALA A 71 2.72 3.91 -1.64
CA ALA A 71 1.72 4.22 -2.66
C ALA A 71 2.11 5.54 -3.35
N TYR A 72 2.04 5.56 -4.68
CA TYR A 72 2.26 6.79 -5.47
C TYR A 72 3.65 7.43 -5.27
N GLY A 73 4.69 6.64 -5.01
CA GLY A 73 6.05 7.15 -4.74
C GLY A 73 6.66 7.98 -5.89
N PHE A 74 6.12 7.86 -7.11
CA PHE A 74 6.51 8.64 -8.29
C PHE A 74 5.76 9.99 -8.41
N LEU A 75 4.63 10.15 -7.71
CA LEU A 75 3.78 11.34 -7.76
C LEU A 75 4.14 12.40 -6.73
N TYR A 76 4.76 12.02 -5.59
CA TYR A 76 4.91 12.93 -4.46
C TYR A 76 6.35 13.01 -3.94
N SER A 77 6.87 14.23 -3.88
CA SER A 77 8.02 14.62 -3.06
C SER A 77 7.69 14.71 -1.55
N ARG A 78 6.45 14.40 -1.15
CA ARG A 78 5.98 14.47 0.24
C ARG A 78 6.21 13.15 0.99
N ARG A 79 6.47 13.29 2.27
CA ARG A 79 6.96 12.25 3.18
C ARG A 79 5.90 11.22 3.60
N ASP A 80 4.67 11.33 3.10
CA ASP A 80 3.52 10.63 3.65
C ASP A 80 2.96 9.61 2.65
N CYS A 81 2.81 8.36 3.08
CA CYS A 81 2.22 7.27 2.29
C CYS A 81 0.70 7.31 2.39
N ALA A 82 0.07 8.32 1.80
CA ALA A 82 -1.38 8.49 1.77
C ALA A 82 -1.91 8.43 0.32
N ASN A 83 -3.08 7.84 0.11
CA ASN A 83 -3.76 7.93 -1.17
C ASN A 83 -4.20 9.39 -1.38
N PRO A 84 -3.69 10.09 -2.41
CA PRO A 84 -4.00 11.49 -2.64
C PRO A 84 -5.48 11.74 -2.92
N THR A 85 -6.20 10.74 -3.44
CA THR A 85 -7.61 10.88 -3.81
C THR A 85 -8.57 10.34 -2.78
N PHE A 86 -8.09 9.91 -1.60
CA PHE A 86 -8.93 9.23 -0.62
C PHE A 86 -10.15 10.05 -0.16
N ALA A 87 -10.00 11.38 -0.09
CA ALA A 87 -11.06 12.29 0.35
C ALA A 87 -11.68 13.09 -0.81
N HIS A 88 -11.43 12.70 -2.05
CA HIS A 88 -12.00 13.36 -3.22
C HIS A 88 -13.36 12.76 -3.56
N ASP A 89 -14.36 13.61 -3.83
CA ASP A 89 -15.62 13.16 -4.43
C ASP A 89 -15.34 12.79 -5.89
N THR A 90 -15.68 11.56 -6.27
CA THR A 90 -15.49 11.06 -7.63
C THR A 90 -16.23 11.87 -8.68
N HIS A 91 -17.27 12.63 -8.30
CA HIS A 91 -17.99 13.54 -9.21
C HIS A 91 -17.28 14.88 -9.42
N GLU A 92 -16.30 15.24 -8.58
CA GLU A 92 -15.51 16.46 -8.71
C GLU A 92 -14.36 16.32 -9.72
N PHE A 93 -14.07 15.10 -10.20
CA PHE A 93 -12.97 14.81 -11.11
C PHE A 93 -13.48 14.16 -12.38
N SER A 94 -12.99 14.62 -13.54
CA SER A 94 -13.21 13.89 -14.79
C SER A 94 -12.40 12.58 -14.78
N PRO A 95 -12.81 11.55 -15.54
CA PRO A 95 -12.05 10.31 -15.68
C PRO A 95 -10.59 10.53 -16.08
N GLU A 96 -10.33 11.50 -16.97
CA GLU A 96 -8.98 11.86 -17.42
C GLU A 96 -8.15 12.48 -16.29
N ALA A 97 -8.77 13.26 -15.41
CA ALA A 97 -8.11 13.82 -14.24
C ALA A 97 -7.75 12.74 -13.21
N ILE A 98 -8.61 11.73 -13.04
CA ILE A 98 -8.32 10.54 -12.21
C ILE A 98 -7.16 9.74 -12.81
N GLU A 99 -7.17 9.52 -14.12
CA GLU A 99 -6.11 8.77 -14.82
C GLU A 99 -4.75 9.47 -14.71
N SER A 100 -4.72 10.79 -14.94
CA SER A 100 -3.54 11.65 -14.74
C SER A 100 -2.98 11.56 -13.31
N LEU A 101 -3.86 11.64 -12.30
CA LEU A 101 -3.51 11.52 -10.88
C LEU A 101 -2.93 10.15 -10.52
N VAL A 102 -3.48 9.06 -11.06
CA VAL A 102 -3.01 7.70 -10.78
C VAL A 102 -1.69 7.43 -11.49
N HIS A 103 -1.50 7.96 -12.70
CA HIS A 103 -0.34 7.65 -13.55
C HIS A 103 0.80 8.67 -13.49
N GLY A 104 0.71 9.75 -12.72
CA GLY A 104 1.81 10.71 -12.58
C GLY A 104 1.89 11.74 -13.69
N GLY A 105 0.87 11.82 -14.53
CA GLY A 105 0.84 12.68 -15.71
C GLY A 105 0.35 14.09 -15.38
N GLY A 106 1.19 14.93 -14.76
CA GLY A 106 0.92 16.38 -14.66
C GLY A 106 0.55 16.87 -13.26
N GLY A 107 0.88 18.13 -13.00
CA GLY A 107 0.82 18.75 -11.67
C GLY A 107 -0.55 18.70 -10.99
N ARG A 108 -0.55 18.86 -9.66
CA ARG A 108 -1.74 18.85 -8.79
C ARG A 108 -2.99 19.36 -9.53
N PRO A 109 -4.05 18.54 -9.66
CA PRO A 109 -5.35 19.06 -10.06
C PRO A 109 -5.68 20.20 -9.12
N ARG A 110 -5.98 21.37 -9.69
CA ARG A 110 -6.48 22.47 -8.88
C ARG A 110 -7.82 21.98 -8.34
N LEU A 111 -7.95 21.83 -7.01
CA LEU A 111 -9.28 21.75 -6.40
C LEU A 111 -10.07 22.91 -7.02
N GLY A 112 -11.17 22.59 -7.71
CA GLY A 112 -12.08 23.60 -8.19
C GLY A 112 -12.40 24.51 -7.02
N GLY A 113 -12.05 25.79 -7.14
CA GLY A 113 -12.41 26.77 -6.13
C GLY A 113 -13.90 26.67 -5.92
N LEU A 114 -14.32 26.56 -4.66
CA LEU A 114 -15.70 26.75 -4.24
C LEU A 114 -16.24 27.97 -5.00
N GLY A 115 -17.07 27.70 -6.01
CA GLY A 115 -17.72 28.73 -6.79
C GLY A 115 -18.70 29.42 -5.87
N ASN A 116 -18.27 30.51 -5.26
CA ASN A 116 -19.16 31.41 -4.53
C ASN A 116 -20.29 31.81 -5.47
N GLY A 117 -21.52 31.52 -5.03
CA GLY A 117 -22.73 31.84 -5.78
C GLY A 117 -22.77 33.30 -6.19
N GLN A 118 -23.07 33.54 -7.46
CA GLN A 118 -23.64 34.80 -7.91
C GLN A 118 -25.03 34.48 -8.44
N GLY A 119 -26.02 34.58 -7.54
CA GLY A 119 -27.38 34.85 -7.95
C GLY A 119 -27.43 36.26 -8.50
N SER A 120 -27.49 36.40 -9.82
CA SER A 120 -27.83 37.68 -10.46
C SER A 120 -29.32 37.92 -10.29
N GLY A 121 -29.69 38.56 -9.17
CA GLY A 121 -30.91 39.33 -9.05
C GLY A 121 -30.61 40.78 -9.39
N ALA A 122 -31.15 41.28 -10.50
CA ALA A 122 -31.38 42.70 -10.73
C ALA A 122 -32.44 42.87 -11.82
N GLY A 123 -33.68 43.08 -11.40
CA GLY A 123 -34.65 43.84 -12.17
C GLY A 123 -34.89 45.16 -11.45
N ALA A 124 -34.81 46.28 -12.17
CA ALA A 124 -35.62 47.50 -11.98
C ALA A 124 -35.26 48.56 -13.04
N SER A 125 -36.28 49.34 -13.40
CA SER A 125 -36.49 50.20 -14.57
C SER A 125 -35.82 51.59 -14.58
N ASP A 126 -36.05 52.27 -15.71
CA ASP A 126 -36.21 53.72 -15.96
C ASP A 126 -34.97 54.63 -15.96
N VAL A 127 -34.61 55.16 -17.14
CA VAL A 127 -34.95 56.50 -17.71
C VAL A 127 -34.51 56.56 -19.17
#